data_AF-A0A645BDF0-F1
#
_entry.id   AF-A0A645BDF0-F1
#
_cell.length_a   1.000
_cell.length_b   1.000
_cell.length_c   1.000
_cell.angle_alpha   90.00
_cell.angle_beta   90.00
_cell.angle_gamma   90.00
#
_symmetry.space_group_name_H-M   'P 1'
#
loop_
_entity.id
_entity.type
_entity.pdbx_description
1 polymer ?
#
loop_
_entity_poly.entity_id
_entity_poly.type
_entity_poly.pdbx_seq_one_letter_code
_entity_poly.pdbx_strand_id
1 'polypeptide(L)'
;MEVVKKMGADITIGVSLYGNVFPINLNKNKRISKLKAGMLSRFLALKRLTDMDLSKADISLSLKIPNEDYGVFKKFLSGHKLIDCGFESTEEIIKEIKKLI
;
A
#
# COMPACT_ATOMS: atom_id res chain seq x y z
N MET A 1 14.33 0.97 0.08
CA MET A 1 14.86 2.35 -0.14
C MET A 1 16.33 2.42 -0.53
N GLU A 2 17.20 1.58 0.05
CA GLU A 2 18.65 1.57 -0.25
C GLU A 2 18.96 1.40 -1.75
N VAL A 3 18.18 0.57 -2.47
CA VAL A 3 18.32 0.38 -3.93
C VAL A 3 18.10 1.70 -4.68
N VAL A 4 17.05 2.45 -4.33
CA VAL A 4 16.70 3.71 -5.01
C VAL A 4 17.74 4.79 -4.71
N LYS A 5 18.25 4.84 -3.47
CA LYS A 5 19.36 5.73 -3.11
C LYS A 5 20.65 5.37 -3.86
N LYS A 6 20.95 4.08 -4.06
CA LYS A 6 22.06 3.63 -4.92
C LYS A 6 21.89 4.00 -6.39
N MET A 7 20.66 4.24 -6.86
CA MET A 7 20.37 4.75 -8.20
C MET A 7 20.55 6.27 -8.33
N GLY A 8 20.96 6.97 -7.26
CA GLY A 8 21.21 8.40 -7.26
C GLY A 8 20.03 9.27 -6.84
N ALA A 9 18.99 8.69 -6.23
CA ALA A 9 17.89 9.49 -5.69
C ALA A 9 18.31 10.16 -4.37
N ASP A 10 18.22 11.50 -4.33
CA ASP A 10 18.44 12.29 -3.12
C ASP A 10 17.28 12.14 -2.12
N ILE A 11 16.04 12.09 -2.65
CA ILE A 11 14.80 12.00 -1.89
C ILE A 11 13.97 10.82 -2.39
N THR A 12 13.35 10.11 -1.47
CA THR A 12 12.57 8.91 -1.73
C THR A 12 11.15 9.03 -1.20
N ILE A 13 10.17 8.83 -2.08
CA ILE A 13 8.76 8.70 -1.72
C ILE A 13 8.39 7.22 -1.84
N GLY A 14 8.11 6.59 -0.70
CA GLY A 14 7.63 5.22 -0.65
C GLY A 14 6.11 5.16 -0.73
N VAL A 15 5.57 4.36 -1.65
CA VAL A 15 4.13 4.17 -1.82
C VAL A 15 3.75 2.73 -1.47
N SER A 16 2.80 2.54 -0.54
CA SER A 16 2.25 1.25 -0.15
C SER A 16 0.82 1.09 -0.63
N LEU A 17 0.57 -0.03 -1.32
CA LEU A 17 -0.75 -0.47 -1.71
C LEU A 17 -1.41 -1.36 -0.63
N TYR A 18 -0.70 -1.69 0.44
CA TYR A 18 -1.15 -2.65 1.45
C TYR A 18 -1.67 -1.97 2.74
N GLY A 19 -1.93 -0.66 2.70
CA GLY A 19 -2.35 0.13 3.85
C GLY A 19 -3.62 -0.41 4.52
N ASN A 20 -4.60 -0.84 3.70
CA ASN A 20 -5.91 -1.29 4.17
C ASN A 20 -6.12 -2.81 4.16
N VAL A 21 -5.10 -3.60 3.80
CA VAL A 21 -5.23 -5.07 3.74
C VAL A 21 -5.32 -5.67 5.15
N PHE A 22 -4.71 -5.01 6.14
CA PHE A 22 -4.76 -5.39 7.55
C PHE A 22 -5.07 -4.18 8.44
N PRO A 23 -5.85 -4.36 9.53
CA PRO A 23 -6.41 -5.62 10.02
C PRO A 23 -7.57 -6.13 9.15
N ILE A 24 -7.66 -7.46 9.01
CA ILE A 24 -8.71 -8.11 8.22
C ILE A 24 -10.05 -7.84 8.88
N ASN A 25 -11.01 -7.31 8.13
CA ASN A 25 -12.37 -7.14 8.64
C ASN A 25 -13.09 -8.50 8.68
N LEU A 26 -12.94 -9.21 9.81
CA LEU A 26 -13.58 -10.51 10.05
C LEU A 26 -15.11 -10.43 10.16
N ASN A 27 -15.67 -9.24 10.43
CA ASN A 27 -17.12 -9.05 10.51
C ASN A 27 -17.81 -9.18 9.14
N LYS A 28 -17.10 -8.85 8.04
CA LYS A 28 -17.58 -9.09 6.65
C LYS A 28 -17.41 -10.55 6.20
N ASN A 29 -16.45 -11.28 6.76
CA ASN A 29 -16.10 -12.65 6.36
C ASN A 29 -16.21 -13.60 7.57
N LYS A 30 -17.44 -13.92 8.00
CA LYS A 30 -17.72 -14.73 9.21
C LYS A 30 -16.97 -16.07 9.30
N ARG A 31 -16.50 -16.64 8.17
CA ARG A 31 -15.57 -17.79 8.14
C ARG A 31 -14.59 -17.65 6.99
N ILE A 32 -13.31 -17.47 7.30
CA ILE A 32 -12.22 -17.56 6.32
C ILE A 32 -11.87 -19.05 6.15
N SER A 33 -11.91 -19.57 4.91
CA SER A 33 -11.49 -20.95 4.65
C SER A 33 -9.98 -21.12 4.89
N LYS A 34 -9.52 -22.32 5.23
CA LYS A 34 -8.08 -22.60 5.42
C LYS A 34 -7.23 -22.19 4.22
N LEU A 35 -7.75 -22.41 3.00
CA LEU A 35 -7.09 -22.00 1.76
C LEU A 35 -7.03 -20.48 1.61
N LYS A 36 -8.13 -19.78 1.93
CA LYS A 36 -8.16 -18.31 1.92
C LYS A 36 -7.15 -17.80 2.95
N ALA A 37 -7.15 -18.31 4.18
CA ALA A 37 -6.20 -17.95 5.24
C ALA A 37 -4.73 -18.14 4.83
N GLY A 38 -4.42 -19.26 4.18
CA GLY A 38 -3.09 -19.49 3.58
C GLY A 38 -2.71 -18.42 2.57
N MET A 39 -3.62 -18.04 1.67
CA MET A 39 -3.39 -16.94 0.74
C MET A 39 -3.30 -15.56 1.41
N LEU A 40 -3.93 -15.33 2.58
CA LEU A 40 -3.82 -14.07 3.32
C LEU A 40 -2.46 -13.93 4.00
N SER A 41 -1.91 -15.05 4.49
CA SER A 41 -0.65 -15.06 5.24
C SER A 41 0.53 -14.47 4.44
N ARG A 42 0.58 -14.66 3.11
CA ARG A 42 1.62 -14.06 2.25
C ARG A 42 1.57 -12.53 2.27
N PHE A 43 0.38 -11.95 2.37
CA PHE A 43 0.20 -10.50 2.41
C PHE A 43 0.64 -9.91 3.75
N LEU A 44 0.65 -10.70 4.83
CA LEU A 44 1.20 -10.25 6.11
C LEU A 44 2.71 -10.05 6.02
N ALA A 45 3.41 -11.00 5.42
CA ALA A 45 4.85 -10.89 5.17
C ALA A 45 5.17 -9.71 4.24
N LEU A 46 4.43 -9.58 3.13
CA LEU A 46 4.57 -8.45 2.20
C LEU A 46 4.31 -7.12 2.89
N LYS A 47 3.24 -7.02 3.68
CA LYS A 47 2.94 -5.82 4.46
C LYS A 47 4.10 -5.47 5.40
N ARG A 48 4.62 -6.45 6.14
CA ARG A 48 5.74 -6.20 7.06
C ARG A 48 6.98 -5.69 6.34
N LEU A 49 7.32 -6.29 5.20
CA LEU A 49 8.43 -5.84 4.35
C LEU A 49 8.19 -4.41 3.85
N THR A 50 6.98 -4.12 3.35
CA THR A 50 6.60 -2.78 2.91
C THR A 50 6.69 -1.77 4.04
N ASP A 51 6.18 -2.07 5.23
CA ASP A 51 6.24 -1.17 6.39
C ASP A 51 7.71 -0.90 6.80
N MET A 52 8.58 -1.92 6.73
CA MET A 52 10.01 -1.76 6.98
C MET A 52 10.71 -0.90 5.92
N ASP A 53 10.37 -1.06 4.65
CA ASP A 53 10.94 -0.23 3.58
C ASP A 53 10.42 1.21 3.62
N LEU A 54 9.13 1.40 3.91
CA LEU A 54 8.52 2.73 4.07
C LEU A 54 9.13 3.50 5.24
N SER A 55 9.50 2.83 6.34
CA SER A 55 10.16 3.48 7.48
C SER A 55 11.51 4.13 7.15
N LYS A 56 12.09 3.77 5.99
CA LYS A 56 13.36 4.30 5.49
C LYS A 56 13.17 5.35 4.39
N ALA A 57 11.93 5.65 4.01
CA ALA A 57 11.59 6.64 3.01
C ALA A 57 11.56 8.03 3.64
N ASP A 58 11.87 9.06 2.85
CA ASP A 58 11.78 10.44 3.32
C ASP A 58 10.31 10.87 3.43
N ILE A 59 9.44 10.33 2.57
CA ILE A 59 7.98 10.41 2.67
C ILE A 59 7.39 9.02 2.46
N SER A 60 6.44 8.65 3.32
CA SER A 60 5.65 7.43 3.18
C SER A 60 4.19 7.75 2.84
N LEU A 61 3.68 7.15 1.78
CA LEU A 61 2.30 7.23 1.35
C LEU A 61 1.65 5.85 1.40
N SER A 62 0.57 5.71 2.16
CA SER A 62 -0.27 4.50 2.12
C SER A 62 -1.58 4.82 1.40
N LEU A 63 -1.84 4.15 0.28
CA LEU A 63 -3.06 4.35 -0.48
C LEU A 63 -4.26 3.75 0.25
N LYS A 64 -5.32 4.55 0.39
CA LYS A 64 -6.57 4.13 1.03
C LYS A 64 -7.52 3.50 0.01
N ILE A 65 -7.19 2.28 -0.45
CA ILE A 65 -8.03 1.61 -1.45
C ILE A 65 -9.29 1.02 -0.76
N PRO A 66 -10.52 1.38 -1.19
CA PRO A 66 -11.75 0.91 -0.56
C PRO A 66 -12.12 -0.53 -0.97
N ASN A 67 -12.67 -1.30 -0.01
CA ASN A 67 -13.16 -2.67 -0.20
C ASN A 67 -12.11 -3.68 -0.71
N GLU A 68 -10.87 -3.54 -0.27
CA GLU A 68 -9.84 -4.55 -0.54
C GLU A 68 -9.97 -5.77 0.37
N ASP A 69 -10.78 -6.73 -0.07
CA ASP A 69 -10.54 -8.13 0.27
C ASP A 69 -9.57 -8.70 -0.77
N TYR A 70 -8.27 -8.66 -0.47
CA TYR A 70 -7.22 -9.49 -1.10
C TYR A 70 -7.30 -9.58 -2.62
N GLY A 71 -7.10 -8.45 -3.28
CA GLY A 71 -7.22 -8.41 -4.73
C GLY A 71 -6.75 -7.12 -5.36
N VAL A 72 -5.81 -6.41 -4.73
CA VAL A 72 -5.19 -5.17 -5.24
C VAL A 72 -5.01 -5.32 -6.75
N PHE A 73 -4.29 -6.38 -7.18
CA PHE A 73 -3.97 -6.65 -8.58
C PHE A 73 -5.13 -7.14 -9.45
N LYS A 74 -6.12 -7.85 -8.90
CA LYS A 74 -7.24 -8.38 -9.71
C LYS A 74 -8.17 -7.26 -10.16
N LYS A 75 -8.31 -6.20 -9.35
CA LYS A 75 -9.10 -5.00 -9.70
C LYS A 75 -8.25 -3.85 -10.24
N PHE A 76 -6.93 -3.85 -9.99
CA PHE A 76 -5.98 -2.85 -10.52
C PHE A 76 -6.10 -2.65 -12.02
N LEU A 77 -6.24 -3.75 -12.77
CA LEU A 77 -6.28 -3.73 -14.23
C LEU A 77 -7.64 -3.31 -14.80
N SER A 78 -8.69 -3.20 -13.99
CA SER A 78 -10.07 -3.08 -14.47
C SER A 78 -10.83 -1.84 -14.00
N GLY A 79 -10.19 -0.87 -13.33
CA GLY A 79 -10.93 0.26 -12.75
C GLY A 79 -10.20 1.60 -12.75
N HIS A 80 -10.71 2.57 -13.51
CA HIS A 80 -10.33 3.98 -13.42
C HIS A 80 -10.37 4.54 -11.99
N LYS A 81 -11.30 4.05 -11.18
CA LYS A 81 -11.48 4.43 -9.76
C LYS A 81 -10.24 4.20 -8.88
N LEU A 82 -9.30 3.32 -9.27
CA LEU A 82 -8.08 3.09 -8.49
C LEU A 82 -7.01 4.15 -8.71
N ILE A 83 -6.99 4.74 -9.90
CA ILE A 83 -6.12 5.88 -10.20
C ILE A 83 -6.54 7.06 -9.33
N ASP A 84 -7.85 7.30 -9.21
CA ASP A 84 -8.41 8.36 -8.38
C ASP A 84 -8.02 8.19 -6.90
N CYS A 85 -8.05 6.97 -6.35
CA CYS A 85 -7.58 6.72 -4.98
C CYS A 85 -6.10 7.07 -4.78
N GLY A 86 -5.27 6.83 -5.80
CA GLY A 86 -3.86 7.23 -5.80
C GLY A 86 -3.69 8.74 -5.77
N PHE A 87 -4.47 9.44 -6.60
CA PHE A 87 -4.50 10.90 -6.64
C PHE A 87 -4.96 11.49 -5.31
N GLU A 88 -6.11 11.06 -4.79
CA GLU A 88 -6.67 11.54 -3.52
C GLU A 88 -5.71 11.33 -2.34
N SER A 89 -5.09 10.15 -2.24
CA SER A 89 -4.14 9.87 -1.16
C SER A 89 -2.87 10.73 -1.28
N THR A 90 -2.47 11.09 -2.51
CA THR A 90 -1.31 11.97 -2.76
C THR A 90 -1.63 13.41 -2.43
N GLU A 91 -2.83 13.88 -2.77
CA GLU A 91 -3.31 15.23 -2.44
C GLU A 91 -3.30 15.49 -0.92
N GLU A 92 -3.56 14.47 -0.09
CA GLU A 92 -3.45 14.58 1.38
C GLU A 92 -2.04 14.98 1.85
N ILE A 93 -0.99 14.54 1.14
CA ILE A 93 0.42 14.76 1.51
C ILE A 93 1.16 15.72 0.58
N ILE A 94 0.48 16.31 -0.41
CA ILE A 94 1.13 17.11 -1.46
C ILE A 94 1.91 18.30 -0.91
N LYS A 95 1.46 18.88 0.21
CA LYS A 95 2.15 19.98 0.90
C LYS A 95 3.48 19.54 1.51
N GLU A 96 3.58 18.29 1.94
CA GLU A 96 4.83 17.73 2.49
C GLU A 96 5.80 17.41 1.37
N ILE A 97 5.30 16.84 0.27
CA ILE A 97 6.09 16.59 -0.95
C ILE A 97 6.72 17.89 -1.46
N LYS A 98 5.94 18.98 -1.55
CA LYS A 98 6.42 20.30 -1.98
C LYS A 98 7.45 20.95 -1.07
N LYS A 99 7.68 20.45 0.14
CA LYS A 99 8.77 20.96 1.02
C LYS A 99 10.11 20.32 0.71
N LEU A 100 10.11 19.22 -0.04
CA LEU A 100 11.32 18.46 -0.38
C LEU A 100 11.84 18.76 -1.80
N ILE A 101 11.06 19.46 -2.62
CA ILE A 101 11.38 19.80 -4.03
C ILE A 101 11.37 21.32 -4.16
#